data_AF-A0A1F5NKM4-F1
#
_entry.id   AF-A0A1F5NKM4-F1
#
_cell.length_a   1.000
_cell.length_b   1.000
_cell.length_c   1.000
_cell.angle_alpha   90.00
_cell.angle_beta   90.00
_cell.angle_gamma   90.00
#
_symmetry.space_group_name_H-M   'P 1'
#
loop_
_entity.id
_entity.type
_entity.pdbx_description
1 polymer ?
#
loop_
_entity_poly.entity_id
_entity_poly.type
_entity_poly.pdbx_seq_one_letter_code
_entity_poly.pdbx_strand_id
1 'polypeptide(L)'
;MIHESLAAGRWQKMTLAEQMGNVGSEFERARVWKQKARPDKFEPALARFAELMDLTVSDQRWQGMRRRELARAKEESLAALIGEDLQQQSLQDYFLQFAILARAKH
;
A
#
# COMPACT_ATOMS: atom_id res chain seq x y z
N MET A 1 -13.29 8.98 -1.70
CA MET A 1 -14.46 8.08 -1.77
C MET A 1 -13.93 6.68 -1.56
N ILE A 2 -14.41 5.96 -0.53
CA ILE A 2 -14.03 4.56 -0.31
C ILE A 2 -14.70 3.74 -1.42
N HIS A 3 -13.95 2.97 -2.19
CA HIS A 3 -14.52 2.12 -3.24
C HIS A 3 -15.42 1.04 -2.60
N GLU A 4 -16.70 1.00 -2.99
CA GLU A 4 -17.74 0.14 -2.40
C GLU A 4 -17.38 -1.35 -2.32
N SER A 5 -16.59 -1.86 -3.26
CA SER A 5 -16.19 -3.28 -3.29
C SER A 5 -15.16 -3.66 -2.21
N LEU A 6 -14.38 -2.70 -1.72
CA LEU A 6 -13.49 -2.91 -0.56
C LEU A 6 -14.26 -2.83 0.76
N ALA A 7 -15.28 -1.96 0.82
CA ALA A 7 -16.16 -1.82 1.97
C ALA A 7 -17.04 -3.07 2.20
N ALA A 8 -17.30 -3.86 1.15
CA ALA A 8 -18.05 -5.13 1.22
C ALA A 8 -17.32 -6.29 1.94
N GLY A 9 -16.21 -6.02 2.65
CA GLY A 9 -15.52 -6.99 3.50
C GLY A 9 -14.56 -7.94 2.77
N ARG A 10 -14.42 -7.85 1.45
CA ARG A 10 -13.47 -8.69 0.69
C ARG A 10 -12.03 -8.41 1.09
N TRP A 11 -11.69 -7.16 1.40
CA TRP A 11 -10.34 -6.77 1.81
C TRP A 11 -9.92 -7.47 3.10
N GLN A 12 -10.81 -7.57 4.08
CA GLN A 12 -10.55 -8.25 5.36
C GLN A 12 -10.54 -9.78 5.24
N LYS A 13 -10.92 -10.34 4.09
CA LYS A 13 -10.75 -11.78 3.81
C LYS A 13 -9.37 -12.11 3.25
N MET A 14 -8.66 -11.14 2.68
CA MET A 14 -7.30 -11.31 2.20
C MET A 14 -6.34 -11.56 3.38
N THR A 15 -5.30 -12.35 3.14
CA THR A 15 -4.14 -12.46 4.02
C THR A 15 -3.36 -11.14 4.06
N LEU A 16 -2.51 -10.96 5.07
CA LEU A 16 -1.66 -9.77 5.14
C LEU A 16 -0.77 -9.62 3.90
N ALA A 17 -0.27 -10.73 3.36
CA ALA A 17 0.57 -10.73 2.16
C ALA A 17 -0.20 -10.25 0.93
N GLU A 18 -1.43 -10.71 0.74
CA GLU A 18 -2.29 -10.22 -0.36
C GLU A 18 -2.64 -8.74 -0.19
N GLN A 19 -2.96 -8.29 1.03
CA GLN A 19 -3.24 -6.87 1.31
C GLN A 19 -2.02 -6.01 0.97
N MET A 20 -0.84 -6.36 1.50
CA MET A 20 0.39 -5.59 1.32
C MET A 20 0.95 -5.69 -0.11
N GLY A 21 0.76 -6.80 -0.82
CA GLY A 21 1.12 -6.91 -2.23
C GLY A 21 0.24 -6.04 -3.14
N ASN A 22 -1.05 -5.92 -2.83
CA ASN A 22 -1.96 -5.01 -3.53
C ASN A 22 -1.63 -3.54 -3.22
N VAL A 23 -1.36 -3.21 -1.95
CA VAL A 23 -0.83 -1.89 -1.54
C VAL A 23 0.43 -1.54 -2.33
N GLY A 24 1.38 -2.48 -2.42
CA GLY A 24 2.62 -2.31 -3.15
C GLY A 24 2.44 -1.96 -4.62
N SER A 25 1.43 -2.54 -5.25
CA SER A 25 1.10 -2.25 -6.65
C SER A 25 0.61 -0.82 -6.85
N GLU A 26 -0.08 -0.26 -5.85
CA GLU A 26 -0.51 1.15 -5.84
C GLU A 26 0.64 2.11 -5.55
N PHE A 27 1.53 1.74 -4.61
CA PHE A 27 2.76 2.47 -4.33
C PHE A 27 3.61 2.62 -5.61
N GLU A 28 3.85 1.51 -6.29
CA GLU A 28 4.64 1.49 -7.52
C GLU A 28 3.97 2.31 -8.64
N ARG A 29 2.64 2.21 -8.76
CA ARG A 29 1.89 3.01 -9.73
C ARG A 29 2.02 4.51 -9.45
N ALA A 30 1.88 4.92 -8.19
CA ALA A 30 2.07 6.32 -7.80
C ALA A 30 3.51 6.77 -8.10
N ARG A 31 4.50 5.98 -7.71
CA ARG A 31 5.92 6.25 -7.97
C ARG A 31 6.21 6.49 -9.45
N VAL A 32 5.75 5.59 -10.33
CA VAL A 32 5.94 5.70 -11.79
C VAL A 32 5.29 6.97 -12.35
N TRP A 33 4.09 7.33 -11.91
CA TRP A 33 3.42 8.54 -12.40
C TRP A 33 4.05 9.83 -11.88
N LYS A 34 4.56 9.84 -10.64
CA LYS A 34 5.37 10.94 -10.11
C LYS A 34 6.62 11.15 -10.96
N GLN A 35 7.37 10.09 -11.27
CA GLN A 35 8.58 10.17 -12.10
C GLN A 35 8.30 10.68 -13.52
N LYS A 36 7.10 10.40 -14.04
CA LYS A 36 6.66 10.89 -15.36
C LYS A 36 6.06 12.30 -15.33
N ALA A 37 6.06 12.98 -14.17
CA ALA A 37 5.42 14.29 -13.98
C ALA A 37 3.95 14.30 -14.44
N ARG A 38 3.19 13.25 -14.10
CA ARG A 38 1.77 13.07 -14.45
C ARG A 38 0.88 13.20 -13.21
N PRO A 39 0.61 14.42 -12.72
CA PRO A 39 -0.19 14.63 -11.51
C PRO A 39 -1.60 14.03 -11.65
N ASP A 40 -2.19 14.10 -12.84
CA ASP A 40 -3.50 13.52 -13.20
C ASP A 40 -3.59 12.00 -12.98
N LYS A 41 -2.44 11.31 -12.99
CA LYS A 41 -2.35 9.86 -12.75
C LYS A 41 -1.75 9.53 -11.38
N PHE A 42 -0.89 10.40 -10.88
CA PHE A 42 -0.28 10.27 -9.56
C PHE A 42 -1.31 10.39 -8.44
N GLU A 43 -2.15 11.43 -8.46
CA GLU A 43 -3.08 11.70 -7.37
C GLU A 43 -4.09 10.54 -7.15
N PRO A 44 -4.71 9.95 -8.18
CA PRO A 44 -5.60 8.80 -7.98
C PRO A 44 -4.86 7.56 -7.45
N ALA A 45 -3.62 7.33 -7.90
CA ALA A 45 -2.81 6.20 -7.42
C ALA A 45 -2.37 6.39 -5.95
N LEU A 46 -1.99 7.61 -5.57
CA LEU A 46 -1.66 7.96 -4.19
C LEU A 46 -2.89 7.83 -3.28
N ALA A 47 -4.04 8.35 -3.71
CA ALA A 47 -5.29 8.23 -2.96
C ALA A 47 -5.68 6.76 -2.74
N ARG A 48 -5.52 5.93 -3.77
CA ARG A 48 -5.80 4.50 -3.70
C ARG A 48 -4.80 3.77 -2.79
N PHE A 49 -3.51 4.07 -2.87
CA PHE A 49 -2.51 3.57 -1.94
C PHE A 49 -2.90 3.88 -0.48
N ALA A 50 -3.24 5.14 -0.18
CA ALA A 50 -3.62 5.58 1.16
C ALA A 50 -4.87 4.84 1.67
N GLU A 51 -5.89 4.70 0.83
CA GLU A 51 -7.11 3.96 1.14
C GLU A 51 -6.81 2.49 1.50
N LEU A 52 -6.00 1.79 0.71
CA LEU A 52 -5.65 0.40 0.97
C LEU A 52 -4.84 0.24 2.27
N MET A 53 -3.93 1.18 2.56
CA MET A 53 -3.22 1.21 3.84
C MET A 53 -4.16 1.45 5.01
N ASP A 54 -5.11 2.38 4.89
CA ASP A 54 -6.08 2.65 5.94
C ASP A 54 -6.97 1.44 6.24
N LEU A 55 -7.44 0.75 5.21
CA LEU A 55 -8.18 -0.50 5.39
C LEU A 55 -7.34 -1.60 6.03
N THR A 56 -6.05 -1.68 5.70
CA THR A 56 -5.12 -2.67 6.25
C THR A 56 -4.78 -2.37 7.72
N VAL A 57 -4.49 -1.12 8.07
CA VAL A 57 -4.21 -0.69 9.46
C VAL A 57 -5.45 -0.84 10.36
N SER A 58 -6.64 -0.59 9.81
CA SER A 58 -7.92 -0.70 10.51
C SER A 58 -8.37 -2.15 10.72
N ASP A 59 -7.74 -3.11 10.04
CA ASP A 59 -8.05 -4.53 10.20
C ASP A 59 -7.77 -5.01 11.63
N GLN A 60 -8.81 -5.53 12.29
CA GLN A 60 -8.71 -5.99 13.68
C GLN A 60 -7.88 -7.26 13.83
N ARG A 61 -7.47 -7.92 12.75
CA ARG A 61 -6.56 -9.09 12.81
C ARG A 61 -5.10 -8.69 13.07
N TRP A 62 -4.73 -7.43 12.79
CA TRP A 62 -3.34 -6.96 12.83
C TRP A 62 -3.00 -6.11 14.06
N GLN A 63 -3.59 -6.38 15.23
CA GLN A 63 -3.42 -5.53 16.42
C GLN A 63 -2.00 -5.54 17.01
N GLY A 64 -1.74 -4.63 17.95
CA GLY A 64 -0.49 -4.54 18.68
C GLY A 64 0.66 -4.07 17.79
N MET A 65 1.81 -4.77 17.88
CA MET A 65 3.02 -4.40 17.14
C MET A 65 2.81 -4.39 15.62
N ARG A 66 2.03 -5.32 15.08
CA ARG A 66 1.76 -5.37 13.63
C ARG A 66 1.09 -4.10 13.13
N ARG A 67 0.09 -3.57 13.84
CA ARG A 67 -0.59 -2.32 13.47
C ARG A 67 0.38 -1.15 13.47
N ARG A 68 1.31 -1.11 14.42
CA ARG A 68 2.34 -0.06 14.50
C ARG A 68 3.26 -0.10 13.30
N GLU A 69 3.75 -1.29 12.92
CA GLU A 69 4.58 -1.47 11.72
C GLU A 69 3.82 -1.09 10.44
N LEU A 70 2.54 -1.45 10.34
CA LEU A 70 1.71 -1.06 9.19
C LEU A 70 1.49 0.46 9.11
N ALA A 71 1.25 1.11 10.25
CA ALA A 71 1.13 2.56 10.32
C ALA A 71 2.46 3.24 9.92
N ARG A 72 3.59 2.69 10.38
CA ARG A 72 4.92 3.17 10.02
C ARG A 72 5.19 3.03 8.53
N ALA A 73 4.89 1.87 7.95
CA ALA A 73 5.00 1.64 6.50
C ALA A 73 4.15 2.64 5.70
N LYS A 74 2.96 3.02 6.20
CA LYS A 74 2.12 4.05 5.59
C LYS A 74 2.82 5.41 5.60
N GLU A 75 3.31 5.84 6.76
CA GLU A 75 3.99 7.13 6.94
C GLU A 75 5.21 7.24 6.04
N GLU A 76 6.09 6.22 6.05
CA GLU A 76 7.31 6.21 5.23
C GLU A 76 7.01 6.21 3.74
N SER A 77 6.00 5.44 3.31
CA SER A 77 5.58 5.41 1.92
C SER A 77 4.98 6.74 1.45
N LEU A 78 4.15 7.38 2.26
CA LEU A 78 3.61 8.71 1.95
C LEU A 78 4.71 9.76 1.91
N ALA A 79 5.65 9.72 2.85
CA ALA A 79 6.82 10.60 2.83
C ALA A 79 7.65 10.42 1.55
N ALA A 80 7.89 9.17 1.10
CA ALA A 80 8.61 8.90 -0.14
C ALA A 80 7.84 9.33 -1.41
N LEU A 81 6.50 9.21 -1.40
CA LEU A 81 5.65 9.59 -2.53
C LEU A 81 5.40 11.10 -2.60
N ILE A 82 5.37 11.83 -1.49
CA ILE A 82 5.06 13.26 -1.46
C ILE A 82 6.33 14.11 -1.36
N GLY A 83 7.32 13.66 -0.58
CA GLY A 83 8.57 14.38 -0.34
C GLY A 83 9.59 14.28 -1.49
N GLU A 84 10.75 14.89 -1.27
CA GLU A 84 11.87 14.92 -2.23
C GLU A 84 12.87 13.77 -2.07
N ASP A 85 12.76 12.96 -1.00
CA ASP A 85 13.75 11.93 -0.64
C ASP A 85 13.44 10.54 -1.23
N LEU A 86 14.50 9.84 -1.65
CA LEU A 86 14.52 8.79 -2.67
C LEU A 86 14.87 7.39 -2.11
N GLN A 87 14.52 7.06 -0.87
CA GLN A 87 14.57 5.65 -0.41
C GLN A 87 13.39 4.81 -0.94
N GLN A 88 13.03 5.00 -2.21
CA GLN A 88 11.91 4.29 -2.84
C GLN A 88 12.23 2.83 -3.15
N GLN A 89 13.52 2.45 -3.24
CA GLN A 89 13.93 1.09 -3.59
C GLN A 89 13.71 0.10 -2.44
N SER A 90 14.04 0.49 -1.21
CA SER A 90 13.78 -0.35 -0.02
C SER A 90 12.29 -0.62 0.17
N LEU A 91 11.43 0.38 -0.09
CA LEU A 91 9.98 0.23 -0.04
C LEU A 91 9.44 -0.65 -1.17
N GLN A 92 9.97 -0.52 -2.40
CA GLN A 92 9.64 -1.42 -3.51
C GLN A 92 9.95 -2.87 -3.15
N ASP A 93 11.16 -3.14 -2.63
CA ASP A 93 11.56 -4.49 -2.22
C ASP A 93 10.68 -5.01 -1.09
N TYR A 94 10.40 -4.18 -0.08
CA TYR A 94 9.50 -4.50 1.02
C TYR A 94 8.13 -4.98 0.53
N PHE A 95 7.48 -4.23 -0.36
CA PHE A 95 6.19 -4.61 -0.91
C PHE A 95 6.27 -5.82 -1.87
N LEU A 96 7.35 -5.93 -2.65
CA LEU A 96 7.57 -7.04 -3.57
C LEU A 96 7.63 -8.38 -2.82
N GLN A 97 8.27 -8.43 -1.64
CA GLN A 97 8.30 -9.65 -0.82
C GLN A 97 6.89 -10.12 -0.43
N PHE A 98 5.98 -9.19 -0.10
CA PHE A 98 4.58 -9.55 0.16
C PHE A 98 3.86 -10.05 -1.09
N ALA A 99 4.10 -9.44 -2.25
CA ALA A 99 3.52 -9.90 -3.51
C ALA A 99 3.99 -11.32 -3.87
N ILE A 100 5.27 -11.63 -3.66
CA ILE A 100 5.83 -12.97 -3.86
C ILE A 100 5.17 -13.96 -2.89
N LEU A 101 5.11 -13.62 -1.59
CA LEU A 101 4.47 -14.47 -0.57
C LEU A 101 2.99 -14.71 -0.85
N ALA A 102 2.27 -13.72 -1.37
CA ALA A 102 0.86 -13.85 -1.76
C ALA A 102 0.67 -14.87 -2.89
N ARG A 103 1.66 -15.01 -3.79
CA ARG A 103 1.63 -15.95 -4.91
C ARG A 103 2.16 -17.34 -4.57
N ALA A 104 3.08 -17.44 -3.62
CA ALA A 104 3.64 -18.72 -3.16
C ALA A 104 2.65 -19.58 -2.35
N LYS A 105 1.53 -19.00 -1.89
CA LYS A 105 0.50 -19.69 -1.09
C LYS A 105 -0.69 -20.20 -1.91
N HIS A 106 -0.56 -20.24 -3.24
CA HIS A 106 -1.59 -20.75 -4.16
C HIS A 106 -1.20 -22.10 -4.75
#